data_AF-A0A0L0DJP8-F1
#
_entry.id   AF-A0A0L0DJP8-F1
#
_cell.length_a   1.000
_cell.length_b   1.000
_cell.length_c   1.000
_cell.angle_alpha   90.00
_cell.angle_beta   90.00
_cell.angle_gamma   90.00
#
_symmetry.space_group_name_H-M   'P 1'
#
loop_
_entity.id
_entity.type
_entity.pdbx_description
1 polymer ?
#
loop_
_entity_poly.entity_id
_entity_poly.type
_entity_poly.pdbx_seq_one_letter_code
_entity_poly.pdbx_strand_id
1 'polypeptide(L)'
;MERLPLVDASEVLAGASPRVLERAFLVLGLLAHGYVFQDTVVGGKPVDELPPQLAVPWCQVAAMVGRPPVITHSSIALANYHEIDEDKGAVVDNLGMNSLFLGGMDEAWFYTAALGVEGAGAPALVGLVEGMHGVVLGEPEMVLNALQRVLAAVLAMDDALARLPERCMPAVFYSRIRLFLAGWAGNSELPNGLTYAGVTPDFDHTATRPERVAAASGSATPSFVGKFNGASAAQSSLIQALDAGLDIEHESAFLDAMVAHMPRPHARLIDALWHGPSLREYAHACGEPAVLQMYLACREALALFRNRHIQIVARYILQQSPARPSSEKGTGGTSIMPFLKGIRDTTRG
;
A
#
# COMPACT_ATOMS: atom_id res chain seq x y z
N MET A 1 10.99 24.02 6.29
CA MET A 1 10.03 23.39 7.21
C MET A 1 10.27 23.79 8.66
N GLU A 2 11.52 23.94 9.10
CA GLU A 2 11.88 24.29 10.49
C GLU A 2 11.33 25.63 11.01
N ARG A 3 10.96 26.56 10.12
CA ARG A 3 10.35 27.86 10.46
C ARG A 3 8.82 27.82 10.60
N LEU A 4 8.18 26.68 10.35
CA LEU A 4 6.74 26.56 10.53
C LEU A 4 6.38 26.68 12.02
N PRO A 5 5.17 27.18 12.35
CA PRO A 5 4.69 27.07 13.72
C PRO A 5 4.49 25.59 14.08
N LEU A 6 4.80 25.23 15.32
CA LEU A 6 4.37 23.95 15.86
C LEU A 6 2.84 23.99 16.02
N VAL A 7 2.16 22.98 15.48
CA VAL A 7 0.70 22.85 15.54
C VAL A 7 0.36 21.61 16.36
N ASP A 8 -0.52 21.76 17.35
CA ASP A 8 -1.17 20.62 17.99
C ASP A 8 -2.34 20.16 17.11
N ALA A 9 -2.06 19.19 16.24
CA ALA A 9 -3.07 18.63 15.35
C ALA A 9 -4.15 17.88 16.14
N SER A 10 -3.87 17.44 17.37
CA SER A 10 -4.85 16.71 18.17
C SER A 10 -6.01 17.60 18.63
N GLU A 11 -5.72 18.86 18.92
CA GLU A 11 -6.70 19.88 19.24
C GLU A 11 -7.39 20.39 17.97
N VAL A 12 -6.61 20.77 16.95
CA VAL A 12 -7.13 21.38 15.71
C VAL A 12 -8.06 20.45 14.94
N LEU A 13 -7.80 19.14 14.97
CA LEU A 13 -8.59 18.13 14.26
C LEU A 13 -9.51 17.33 15.18
N ALA A 14 -9.75 17.80 16.40
CA ALA A 14 -10.71 17.19 17.31
C ALA A 14 -12.11 17.15 16.66
N GLY A 15 -12.69 15.95 16.56
CA GLY A 15 -14.00 15.74 15.92
C GLY A 15 -14.00 15.86 14.39
N ALA A 16 -12.83 15.97 13.75
CA ALA A 16 -12.73 15.99 12.30
C ALA A 16 -13.25 14.67 11.68
N SER A 17 -13.85 14.77 10.50
CA SER A 17 -14.33 13.59 9.78
C SER A 17 -13.16 12.72 9.31
N PRO A 18 -13.37 11.41 9.07
CA PRO A 18 -12.33 10.52 8.53
C PRO A 18 -11.67 11.06 7.26
N ARG A 19 -12.44 11.69 6.36
CA ARG A 19 -11.91 12.30 5.13
C ARG A 19 -10.94 13.45 5.41
N VAL A 20 -11.22 14.28 6.41
CA VAL A 20 -10.33 15.38 6.82
C VAL A 20 -9.06 14.83 7.47
N LEU A 21 -9.17 13.81 8.31
CA LEU A 21 -8.02 13.14 8.93
C LEU A 21 -7.10 12.47 7.89
N GLU A 22 -7.68 11.78 6.90
CA GLU A 22 -6.94 11.20 5.77
C GLU A 22 -6.21 12.28 4.96
N ARG A 23 -6.87 13.41 4.70
CA ARG A 23 -6.26 14.53 3.98
C ARG A 23 -5.11 15.16 4.78
N ALA A 24 -5.28 15.34 6.08
CA ALA A 24 -4.23 15.84 6.96
C ALA A 24 -3.03 14.87 7.00
N PHE A 25 -3.30 13.56 7.11
CA PHE A 25 -2.27 12.52 7.10
C PHE A 25 -1.46 12.54 5.80
N LEU A 26 -2.14 12.67 4.65
CA LEU A 26 -1.50 12.79 3.33
C LEU A 26 -0.65 14.07 3.23
N VAL A 27 -1.19 15.24 3.58
CA VAL A 27 -0.47 16.50 3.44
C VAL A 27 0.77 16.53 4.34
N LEU A 28 0.63 16.13 5.61
CA LEU A 28 1.77 16.04 6.53
C LEU A 28 2.80 15.00 6.06
N GLY A 29 2.34 13.86 5.53
CA GLY A 29 3.20 12.85 4.94
C GLY A 29 4.00 13.37 3.74
N LEU A 30 3.35 14.10 2.82
CA LEU A 30 4.02 14.72 1.67
C LEU A 30 5.09 15.73 2.12
N LEU A 31 4.78 16.57 3.11
CA LEU A 31 5.73 17.52 3.67
C LEU A 31 6.91 16.81 4.35
N ALA A 32 6.64 15.75 5.12
CA ALA A 32 7.65 14.98 5.85
C ALA A 32 8.56 14.17 4.90
N HIS A 33 8.00 13.40 3.97
CA HIS A 33 8.79 12.69 2.97
C HIS A 33 9.52 13.65 2.03
N GLY A 34 8.88 14.77 1.66
CA GLY A 34 9.50 15.84 0.89
C GLY A 34 10.72 16.42 1.60
N TYR A 35 10.60 16.67 2.91
CA TYR A 35 11.71 17.12 3.75
C TYR A 35 12.83 16.08 3.85
N VAL A 36 12.49 14.82 4.14
CA VAL A 36 13.45 13.72 4.29
C VAL A 36 14.27 13.53 3.01
N PHE A 37 13.61 13.53 1.85
CA PHE A 37 14.23 13.19 0.57
C PHE A 37 14.59 14.39 -0.32
N GLN A 38 14.45 15.64 0.16
CA GLN A 38 14.59 16.86 -0.65
C GLN A 38 15.88 16.91 -1.49
N ASP A 39 17.01 16.48 -0.93
CA ASP A 39 18.31 16.56 -1.61
C ASP A 39 18.59 15.35 -2.52
N THR A 40 17.81 14.27 -2.41
CA THR A 40 18.06 13.04 -3.20
C THR A 40 17.83 13.26 -4.70
N VAL A 41 16.93 14.18 -5.06
CA VAL A 41 16.65 14.53 -6.47
C VAL A 41 17.86 15.20 -7.14
N VAL A 42 18.73 15.82 -6.36
CA VAL A 42 19.98 16.46 -6.84
C VAL A 42 21.23 15.64 -6.49
N GLY A 43 21.06 14.36 -6.11
CA GLY A 43 22.16 13.44 -5.81
C GLY A 43 22.70 13.53 -4.37
N GLY A 44 22.04 14.26 -3.48
CA GLY A 44 22.31 14.27 -2.05
C GLY A 44 21.75 13.04 -1.32
N LYS A 45 21.88 13.05 0.01
CA LYS A 45 21.39 11.98 0.90
C LYS A 45 20.10 12.41 1.61
N PRO A 46 19.25 11.46 2.01
CA PRO A 46 18.12 11.81 2.88
C PRO A 46 18.60 12.29 4.24
N VAL A 47 17.80 13.13 4.90
CA VAL A 47 18.01 13.50 6.30
C VAL A 47 17.37 12.47 7.23
N ASP A 48 17.98 12.25 8.39
CA ASP A 48 17.60 11.19 9.34
C ASP A 48 16.82 11.71 10.56
N GLU A 49 16.42 12.98 10.56
CA GLU A 49 15.58 13.61 11.58
C GLU A 49 14.50 14.49 10.97
N LEU A 50 13.27 14.33 11.45
CA LEU A 50 12.16 15.26 11.21
C LEU A 50 12.10 16.30 12.33
N PRO A 51 11.99 17.59 12.01
CA PRO A 51 11.84 18.64 13.00
C PRO A 51 10.45 18.53 13.69
N PRO A 52 10.30 19.03 14.94
CA PRO A 52 9.04 18.92 15.69
C PRO A 52 7.81 19.45 14.96
N GLN A 53 7.99 20.49 14.15
CA GLN A 53 6.96 21.14 13.34
C GLN A 53 6.30 20.18 12.33
N LEU A 54 6.98 19.11 11.94
CA LEU A 54 6.44 18.05 11.08
C LEU A 54 6.15 16.78 11.87
N ALA A 55 7.08 16.37 12.73
CA ALA A 55 7.00 15.12 13.47
C ALA A 55 5.78 15.07 14.41
N VAL A 56 5.58 16.10 15.23
CA VAL A 56 4.50 16.13 16.23
C VAL A 56 3.11 16.07 15.60
N PRO A 57 2.70 17.00 14.71
CA PRO A 57 1.36 16.95 14.13
C PRO A 57 1.14 15.68 13.30
N TRP A 58 2.16 15.19 12.61
CA TRP A 58 2.01 13.97 11.82
C TRP A 58 1.81 12.73 12.68
N CYS A 59 2.56 12.58 13.77
CA CYS A 59 2.35 11.49 14.73
C CYS A 59 0.97 11.54 15.39
N GLN A 60 0.48 12.73 15.74
CA GLN A 60 -0.87 12.89 16.31
C GLN A 60 -1.94 12.45 15.30
N VAL A 61 -1.85 12.90 14.04
CA VAL A 61 -2.79 12.47 13.00
C VAL A 61 -2.65 10.98 12.67
N ALA A 62 -1.43 10.44 12.65
CA ALA A 62 -1.14 9.03 12.46
C ALA A 62 -1.85 8.15 13.51
N ALA A 63 -1.84 8.58 14.78
CA ALA A 63 -2.58 7.93 15.85
C ALA A 63 -4.10 7.97 15.62
N MET A 64 -4.65 9.10 15.17
CA MET A 64 -6.08 9.25 14.88
C MET A 64 -6.56 8.36 13.73
N VAL A 65 -5.78 8.28 12.64
CA VAL A 65 -6.10 7.39 11.51
C VAL A 65 -5.72 5.93 11.79
N GLY A 66 -4.91 5.68 12.82
CA GLY A 66 -4.49 4.35 13.25
C GLY A 66 -3.48 3.67 12.33
N ARG A 67 -2.57 4.42 11.71
CA ARG A 67 -1.48 3.93 10.83
C ARG A 67 -0.14 4.56 11.23
N PRO A 68 1.01 3.93 10.98
CA PRO A 68 2.31 4.53 11.29
C PRO A 68 2.52 5.86 10.54
N PRO A 69 3.28 6.82 11.09
CA PRO A 69 3.58 8.12 10.46
C PRO A 69 4.62 7.95 9.33
N VAL A 70 4.19 7.28 8.26
CA VAL A 70 4.89 7.08 6.98
C VAL A 70 3.85 7.20 5.87
N ILE A 71 4.23 7.68 4.69
CA ILE A 71 3.33 7.60 3.54
C ILE A 71 3.06 6.13 3.22
N THR A 72 1.79 5.81 3.06
CA THR A 72 1.30 4.48 2.68
C THR A 72 0.63 4.54 1.31
N HIS A 73 0.40 3.36 0.71
CA HIS A 73 -0.44 3.22 -0.49
C HIS A 73 -1.81 3.88 -0.29
N SER A 74 -2.44 3.67 0.86
CA SER A 74 -3.75 4.24 1.17
C SER A 74 -3.75 5.78 1.19
N SER A 75 -2.68 6.40 1.69
CA SER A 75 -2.60 7.87 1.72
C SER A 75 -2.26 8.47 0.35
N ILE A 76 -1.25 7.93 -0.35
CA ILE A 76 -0.72 8.55 -1.58
C ILE A 76 -1.55 8.23 -2.83
N ALA A 77 -2.34 7.16 -2.79
CA ALA A 77 -3.25 6.78 -3.86
C ALA A 77 -4.73 6.90 -3.41
N LEU A 78 -5.22 6.02 -2.52
CA LEU A 78 -6.66 5.89 -2.21
C LEU A 78 -7.32 7.17 -1.67
N ALA A 79 -6.58 7.99 -0.90
CA ALA A 79 -7.05 9.25 -0.34
C ALA A 79 -6.63 10.50 -1.16
N ASN A 80 -5.97 10.33 -2.31
CA ASN A 80 -5.29 11.40 -3.04
C ASN A 80 -5.85 11.68 -4.45
N TYR A 81 -7.16 11.53 -4.66
CA TYR A 81 -7.75 11.79 -5.98
C TYR A 81 -8.97 12.71 -5.96
N HIS A 82 -9.29 13.24 -7.13
CA HIS A 82 -10.55 13.90 -7.47
C HIS A 82 -10.98 13.46 -8.87
N GLU A 83 -12.28 13.59 -9.14
CA GLU A 83 -12.83 13.45 -10.49
C GLU A 83 -12.58 14.75 -11.26
N ILE A 84 -12.07 14.65 -12.49
CA ILE A 84 -11.82 15.81 -13.36
C ILE A 84 -13.16 16.35 -13.89
N ASP A 85 -14.07 15.43 -14.22
CA ASP A 85 -15.42 15.69 -14.74
C ASP A 85 -16.42 14.81 -13.98
N GLU A 86 -17.19 15.42 -13.08
CA GLU A 86 -18.12 14.68 -12.19
C GLU A 86 -19.17 13.87 -12.98
N ASP A 87 -19.50 14.26 -14.21
CA ASP A 87 -20.49 13.56 -15.05
C ASP A 87 -19.96 12.22 -15.58
N LYS A 88 -18.63 12.01 -15.58
CA LYS A 88 -18.00 10.76 -16.04
C LYS A 88 -17.72 9.77 -14.92
N GLY A 89 -17.85 10.19 -13.66
CA GLY A 89 -17.58 9.39 -12.48
C GLY A 89 -16.11 9.00 -12.29
N ALA A 90 -15.85 8.17 -11.28
CA ALA A 90 -14.51 7.74 -10.87
C ALA A 90 -13.88 6.64 -11.76
N VAL A 91 -13.75 6.90 -13.07
CA VAL A 91 -12.99 6.05 -14.00
C VAL A 91 -11.55 6.55 -14.14
N VAL A 92 -10.57 5.65 -14.31
CA VAL A 92 -9.13 5.99 -14.27
C VAL A 92 -8.72 7.12 -15.24
N ASP A 93 -9.36 7.21 -16.40
CA ASP A 93 -9.10 8.27 -17.40
C ASP A 93 -9.68 9.64 -17.00
N ASN A 94 -10.51 9.68 -15.95
CA ASN A 94 -11.16 10.85 -15.40
C ASN A 94 -10.67 11.19 -13.98
N LEU A 95 -9.60 10.54 -13.50
CA LEU A 95 -9.03 10.82 -12.17
C LEU A 95 -7.83 11.78 -12.27
N GLY A 96 -7.82 12.78 -11.40
CA GLY A 96 -6.68 13.66 -11.14
C GLY A 96 -6.14 13.47 -9.72
N MET A 97 -4.85 13.75 -9.50
CA MET A 97 -4.24 13.69 -8.16
C MET A 97 -4.39 15.01 -7.43
N ASN A 98 -4.77 14.96 -6.15
CA ASN A 98 -4.91 16.16 -5.33
C ASN A 98 -3.56 16.80 -4.97
N SER A 99 -2.53 15.98 -4.81
CA SER A 99 -1.20 16.42 -4.39
C SER A 99 -0.11 15.48 -4.90
N LEU A 100 1.02 16.06 -5.28
CA LEU A 100 2.19 15.39 -5.87
C LEU A 100 3.46 15.97 -5.24
N PHE A 101 4.56 15.22 -5.24
CA PHE A 101 5.87 15.68 -4.78
C PHE A 101 6.54 16.62 -5.76
N LEU A 102 6.75 16.14 -6.99
CA LEU A 102 7.44 16.90 -8.04
C LEU A 102 6.48 17.34 -9.14
N GLY A 103 5.28 16.74 -9.19
CA GLY A 103 4.30 16.98 -10.23
C GLY A 103 4.67 16.32 -11.56
N GLY A 104 3.80 16.53 -12.54
CA GLY A 104 3.96 15.98 -13.89
C GLY A 104 3.18 14.69 -14.11
N MET A 105 3.09 14.33 -15.39
CA MET A 105 2.25 13.23 -15.87
C MET A 105 2.68 11.88 -15.29
N ASP A 106 3.98 11.57 -15.26
CA ASP A 106 4.47 10.27 -14.79
C ASP A 106 4.12 9.98 -13.33
N GLU A 107 4.22 11.00 -12.46
CA GLU A 107 3.90 10.89 -11.04
C GLU A 107 2.39 10.76 -10.84
N ALA A 108 1.62 11.63 -11.49
CA ALA A 108 0.16 11.56 -11.46
C ALA A 108 -0.34 10.19 -11.96
N TRP A 109 0.18 9.73 -13.10
CA TRP A 109 -0.21 8.47 -13.71
C TRP A 109 0.19 7.24 -12.89
N PHE A 110 1.34 7.27 -12.22
CA PHE A 110 1.74 6.16 -11.36
C PHE A 110 0.69 5.91 -10.26
N TYR A 111 0.18 6.98 -9.64
CA TYR A 111 -0.86 6.88 -8.63
C TYR A 111 -2.25 6.60 -9.21
N THR A 112 -2.65 7.26 -10.30
CA THR A 112 -3.97 6.99 -10.92
C THR A 112 -4.06 5.60 -11.53
N ALA A 113 -3.00 5.09 -12.16
CA ALA A 113 -2.97 3.72 -12.68
C ALA A 113 -3.12 2.69 -11.56
N ALA A 114 -2.48 2.93 -10.40
CA ALA A 114 -2.68 2.10 -9.22
C ALA A 114 -4.14 2.15 -8.72
N LEU A 115 -4.78 3.34 -8.70
CA LEU A 115 -6.22 3.47 -8.43
C LEU A 115 -7.09 2.74 -9.46
N GLY A 116 -6.69 2.73 -10.72
CA GLY A 116 -7.37 1.99 -11.78
C GLY A 116 -7.40 0.49 -11.50
N VAL A 117 -6.30 -0.08 -10.99
CA VAL A 117 -6.24 -1.48 -10.56
C VAL A 117 -7.18 -1.71 -9.36
N GLU A 118 -7.15 -0.84 -8.35
CA GLU A 118 -8.01 -0.94 -7.17
C GLU A 118 -9.51 -0.86 -7.55
N GLY A 119 -9.87 0.08 -8.43
CA GLY A 119 -11.24 0.24 -8.93
C GLY A 119 -11.71 -0.96 -9.75
N ALA A 120 -10.86 -1.48 -10.64
CA ALA A 120 -11.16 -2.66 -11.44
C ALA A 120 -11.36 -3.92 -10.59
N GLY A 121 -10.63 -4.04 -9.47
CA GLY A 121 -10.74 -5.16 -8.55
C GLY A 121 -11.85 -5.05 -7.51
N ALA A 122 -12.43 -3.86 -7.29
CA ALA A 122 -13.47 -3.65 -6.28
C ALA A 122 -14.65 -4.66 -6.34
N PRO A 123 -15.16 -5.09 -7.53
CA PRO A 123 -16.19 -6.12 -7.61
C PRO A 123 -15.77 -7.48 -7.05
N ALA A 124 -14.47 -7.80 -7.02
CA ALA A 124 -13.98 -9.04 -6.46
C ALA A 124 -14.29 -9.13 -4.95
N LEU A 125 -14.19 -8.03 -4.20
CA LEU A 125 -14.50 -8.02 -2.77
C LEU A 125 -15.95 -8.42 -2.50
N VAL A 126 -16.88 -7.95 -3.35
CA VAL A 126 -18.29 -8.34 -3.30
C VAL A 126 -18.44 -9.82 -3.63
N GLY A 127 -17.78 -10.29 -4.68
CA GLY A 127 -17.78 -11.70 -5.08
C GLY A 127 -17.26 -12.62 -3.97
N LEU A 128 -16.19 -12.25 -3.26
CA LEU A 128 -15.67 -13.06 -2.14
C LEU A 128 -16.72 -13.22 -1.03
N VAL A 129 -17.34 -12.12 -0.60
CA VAL A 129 -18.36 -12.15 0.48
C VAL A 129 -19.63 -12.89 0.04
N GLU A 130 -20.13 -12.64 -1.18
CA GLU A 130 -21.26 -13.39 -1.74
C GLU A 130 -20.95 -14.89 -1.87
N GLY A 131 -19.74 -15.23 -2.29
CA GLY A 131 -19.27 -16.61 -2.37
C GLY A 131 -19.30 -17.28 -1.00
N MET A 132 -18.76 -16.63 0.03
CA MET A 132 -18.81 -17.14 1.41
C MET A 132 -20.24 -17.32 1.93
N HIS A 133 -21.18 -16.43 1.56
CA HIS A 133 -22.60 -16.65 1.86
C HIS A 133 -23.16 -17.87 1.12
N GLY A 134 -22.83 -18.07 -0.16
CA GLY A 134 -23.21 -19.25 -0.92
C GLY A 134 -22.69 -20.55 -0.30
N VAL A 135 -21.47 -20.53 0.27
CA VAL A 135 -20.93 -21.67 1.03
C VAL A 135 -21.80 -21.98 2.25
N VAL A 136 -22.17 -20.97 3.04
CA VAL A 136 -23.01 -21.14 4.24
C VAL A 136 -24.39 -21.69 3.89
N LEU A 137 -24.99 -21.21 2.80
CA LEU A 137 -26.31 -21.67 2.33
C LEU A 137 -26.24 -23.03 1.63
N GLY A 138 -25.06 -23.50 1.25
CA GLY A 138 -24.89 -24.71 0.46
C GLY A 138 -25.43 -24.56 -0.97
N GLU A 139 -25.31 -23.36 -1.56
CA GLU A 139 -25.83 -23.03 -2.90
C GLU A 139 -24.69 -22.91 -3.93
N PRO A 140 -24.41 -23.97 -4.73
CA PRO A 140 -23.27 -23.98 -5.64
C PRO A 140 -23.37 -22.93 -6.75
N GLU A 141 -24.59 -22.62 -7.21
CA GLU A 141 -24.82 -21.61 -8.24
C GLU A 141 -24.46 -20.20 -7.74
N MET A 142 -24.76 -19.89 -6.47
CA MET A 142 -24.36 -18.62 -5.85
C MET A 142 -22.83 -18.51 -5.78
N VAL A 143 -22.15 -19.60 -5.37
CA VAL A 143 -20.68 -19.66 -5.32
C VAL A 143 -20.08 -19.53 -6.73
N LEU A 144 -20.67 -20.17 -7.74
CA LEU A 144 -20.22 -20.07 -9.13
C LEU A 144 -20.30 -18.64 -9.65
N ASN A 145 -21.44 -17.97 -9.47
CA ASN A 145 -21.66 -16.58 -9.91
C ASN A 145 -20.71 -15.60 -9.18
N ALA A 146 -20.50 -15.82 -7.88
CA ALA A 146 -19.54 -15.08 -7.07
C ALA A 146 -18.10 -15.22 -7.60
N LEU A 147 -17.65 -16.46 -7.88
CA LEU A 147 -16.32 -16.70 -8.43
C LEU A 147 -16.17 -16.15 -9.85
N GLN A 148 -17.21 -16.18 -10.69
CA GLN A 148 -17.20 -15.50 -12.00
C GLN A 148 -16.97 -13.99 -11.87
N ARG A 149 -17.60 -13.35 -10.88
CA ARG A 149 -17.38 -11.93 -10.57
C ARG A 149 -15.93 -11.67 -10.12
N VAL A 150 -15.36 -12.54 -9.27
CA VAL A 150 -13.95 -12.46 -8.87
C VAL A 150 -13.03 -12.59 -10.08
N LEU A 151 -13.24 -13.60 -10.93
CA LEU A 151 -12.44 -13.82 -12.14
C LEU A 151 -12.48 -12.59 -13.06
N ALA A 152 -13.66 -12.07 -13.36
CA ALA A 152 -13.82 -10.90 -14.21
C ALA A 152 -13.08 -9.67 -13.66
N ALA A 153 -13.16 -9.45 -12.34
CA ALA A 153 -12.46 -8.35 -11.67
C ALA A 153 -10.93 -8.52 -11.72
N VAL A 154 -10.40 -9.73 -11.49
CA VAL A 154 -8.95 -9.99 -11.57
C VAL A 154 -8.42 -9.82 -12.99
N LEU A 155 -9.19 -10.22 -14.01
CA LEU A 155 -8.83 -9.95 -15.42
C LEU A 155 -8.85 -8.45 -15.71
N ALA A 156 -9.82 -7.70 -15.21
CA ALA A 156 -9.88 -6.24 -15.37
C ALA A 156 -8.72 -5.52 -14.64
N MET A 157 -8.30 -6.02 -13.47
CA MET A 157 -7.11 -5.54 -12.76
C MET A 157 -5.85 -5.72 -13.61
N ASP A 158 -5.74 -6.85 -14.30
CA ASP A 158 -4.62 -7.21 -15.16
C ASP A 158 -4.51 -6.28 -16.37
N ASP A 159 -5.64 -5.99 -17.00
CA ASP A 159 -5.75 -4.98 -18.06
C ASP A 159 -5.41 -3.59 -17.54
N ALA A 160 -5.91 -3.19 -16.37
CA ALA A 160 -5.60 -1.90 -15.76
C ALA A 160 -4.11 -1.74 -15.44
N LEU A 161 -3.45 -2.79 -14.91
CA LEU A 161 -2.01 -2.77 -14.64
C LEU A 161 -1.19 -2.64 -15.93
N ALA A 162 -1.66 -3.23 -17.03
CA ALA A 162 -1.00 -3.12 -18.33
C ALA A 162 -0.93 -1.68 -18.86
N ARG A 163 -1.75 -0.77 -18.33
CA ARG A 163 -1.80 0.65 -18.70
C ARG A 163 -0.73 1.52 -18.04
N LEU A 164 -0.03 1.02 -17.00
CA LEU A 164 1.01 1.81 -16.32
C LEU A 164 2.05 2.42 -17.29
N PRO A 165 2.57 1.69 -18.29
CA PRO A 165 3.52 2.24 -19.26
C PRO A 165 2.96 3.26 -20.24
N GLU A 166 1.64 3.51 -20.28
CA GLU A 166 1.04 4.51 -21.19
C GLU A 166 1.54 5.92 -20.89
N ARG A 167 1.67 6.28 -19.60
CA ARG A 167 2.01 7.65 -19.19
C ARG A 167 2.98 7.73 -18.00
N CYS A 168 3.64 6.62 -17.64
CA CYS A 168 4.71 6.59 -16.63
C CYS A 168 5.96 5.94 -17.22
N MET A 169 7.01 6.72 -17.45
CA MET A 169 8.27 6.23 -17.96
C MET A 169 9.07 5.51 -16.87
N PRO A 170 9.62 4.30 -17.14
CA PRO A 170 10.44 3.56 -16.19
C PRO A 170 11.58 4.37 -15.56
N ALA A 171 12.30 5.15 -16.37
CA ALA A 171 13.41 5.98 -15.90
C ALA A 171 12.95 7.10 -14.95
N VAL A 172 11.79 7.72 -15.23
CA VAL A 172 11.21 8.78 -14.39
C VAL A 172 10.73 8.19 -13.06
N PHE A 173 10.04 7.05 -13.10
CA PHE A 173 9.66 6.34 -11.89
C PHE A 173 10.87 6.02 -11.01
N TYR A 174 11.91 5.41 -11.58
CA TYR A 174 13.07 4.95 -10.83
C TYR A 174 13.84 6.09 -10.17
N SER A 175 14.11 7.16 -10.93
CA SER A 175 15.00 8.25 -10.52
C SER A 175 14.30 9.38 -9.77
N ARG A 176 12.97 9.50 -9.87
CA ARG A 176 12.22 10.61 -9.28
C ARG A 176 11.12 10.17 -8.33
N ILE A 177 10.19 9.33 -8.80
CA ILE A 177 8.97 8.99 -8.03
C ILE A 177 9.32 8.06 -6.86
N ARG A 178 10.07 6.98 -7.13
CA ARG A 178 10.38 5.92 -6.17
C ARG A 178 11.06 6.44 -4.90
N LEU A 179 11.88 7.49 -5.02
CA LEU A 179 12.64 8.05 -3.90
C LEU A 179 11.74 8.49 -2.76
N PHE A 180 10.68 9.23 -3.07
CA PHE A 180 9.75 9.75 -2.07
C PHE A 180 8.81 8.69 -1.49
N LEU A 181 8.67 7.53 -2.16
CA LEU A 181 7.86 6.41 -1.67
C LEU A 181 8.62 5.49 -0.72
N ALA A 182 9.95 5.65 -0.61
CA ALA A 182 10.75 4.86 0.30
C ALA A 182 10.40 5.16 1.77
N GLY A 183 10.39 4.11 2.58
CA GLY A 183 10.35 4.23 4.03
C GLY A 183 11.76 4.20 4.61
N TRP A 184 11.83 3.99 5.92
CA TRP A 184 13.08 3.94 6.68
C TRP A 184 13.27 2.60 7.43
N ALA A 185 12.35 1.64 7.28
CA ALA A 185 12.59 0.24 7.65
C ALA A 185 13.52 -0.43 6.63
N GLY A 186 14.69 -0.91 7.07
CA GLY A 186 15.63 -1.65 6.22
C GLY A 186 16.26 -0.83 5.07
N ASN A 187 16.11 0.50 5.12
CA ASN A 187 16.67 1.44 4.15
C ASN A 187 18.17 1.65 4.42
N SER A 188 19.03 1.43 3.43
CA SER A 188 20.48 1.55 3.58
C SER A 188 20.97 2.99 3.79
N GLU A 189 20.22 3.98 3.29
CA GLU A 189 20.55 5.40 3.49
C GLU A 189 20.07 5.92 4.85
N LEU A 190 19.14 5.21 5.49
CA LEU A 190 18.61 5.50 6.84
C LEU A 190 18.70 4.24 7.73
N PRO A 191 19.91 3.71 7.98
CA PRO A 191 20.10 2.39 8.60
C PRO A 191 19.54 2.30 10.03
N ASN A 192 19.45 3.42 10.72
CA ASN A 192 18.93 3.50 12.09
C ASN A 192 17.42 3.76 12.14
N GLY A 193 16.77 4.06 11.01
CA GLY A 193 15.41 4.58 10.96
C GLY A 193 15.39 6.11 10.83
N LEU A 194 14.24 6.71 11.14
CA LEU A 194 14.03 8.16 11.12
C LEU A 194 13.71 8.67 12.52
N THR A 195 14.41 9.72 12.94
CA THR A 195 14.17 10.39 14.23
C THR A 195 13.00 11.36 14.12
N TYR A 196 12.04 11.26 15.04
CA TYR A 196 10.89 12.17 15.15
C TYR A 196 11.09 13.06 16.36
N ALA A 197 11.56 14.29 16.12
CA ALA A 197 11.82 15.24 17.20
C ALA A 197 10.52 15.81 17.79
N GLY A 198 10.52 16.10 19.09
CA GLY A 198 9.38 16.67 19.81
C GLY A 198 8.30 15.66 20.19
N VAL A 199 8.48 14.37 19.91
CA VAL A 199 7.47 13.34 20.16
C VAL A 199 7.88 12.46 21.35
N THR A 200 7.12 12.54 22.43
CA THR A 200 7.09 11.50 23.46
C THR A 200 6.12 10.40 23.02
N PRO A 201 6.55 9.14 22.89
CA PRO A 201 5.67 8.05 22.49
C PRO A 201 4.69 7.72 23.63
N ASP A 202 3.52 8.34 23.61
CA ASP A 202 2.31 7.90 24.33
C ASP A 202 1.32 7.17 23.39
N PHE A 203 1.75 6.88 22.16
CA PHE A 203 0.92 6.25 21.12
C PHE A 203 1.29 4.77 20.94
N ASP A 204 0.29 3.88 21.13
CA ASP A 204 0.42 2.43 20.92
C ASP A 204 0.21 2.08 19.44
N HIS A 205 1.31 2.01 18.66
CA HIS A 205 1.29 1.34 17.36
C HIS A 205 1.67 -0.13 17.57
N THR A 206 0.67 -0.97 17.76
CA THR A 206 0.73 -2.41 18.03
C THR A 206 1.36 -3.29 16.93
N ALA A 207 2.02 -2.71 15.92
CA ALA A 207 2.61 -3.50 14.82
C ALA A 207 4.12 -3.32 14.64
N THR A 208 4.74 -2.32 15.27
CA THR A 208 6.19 -2.17 15.31
C THR A 208 6.52 -1.46 16.61
N ARG A 209 6.83 -2.22 17.67
CA ARG A 209 7.32 -1.64 18.93
C ARG A 209 8.50 -0.71 18.60
N PRO A 210 8.38 0.62 18.77
CA PRO A 210 9.53 1.50 18.57
C PRO A 210 10.58 1.15 19.63
N GLU A 211 11.82 0.93 19.21
CA GLU A 211 12.93 0.89 20.17
C GLU A 211 13.03 2.29 20.79
N ARG A 212 12.83 2.39 22.12
CA ARG A 212 13.04 3.65 22.84
C ARG A 212 14.53 4.01 22.72
N VAL A 213 14.85 5.04 21.94
CA VAL A 213 16.19 5.62 21.97
C VAL A 213 16.26 6.49 23.23
N ALA A 214 17.16 6.13 24.15
CA ALA A 214 17.50 7.03 25.25
C ALA A 214 17.94 8.36 24.64
N ALA A 215 17.36 9.47 25.10
CA ALA A 215 17.72 10.80 24.65
C ALA A 215 19.26 10.90 24.59
N ALA A 216 19.79 11.24 23.41
CA ALA A 216 21.21 11.52 23.27
C ALA A 216 21.56 12.56 24.35
N SER A 217 22.53 12.23 25.20
CA SER A 217 22.95 13.08 26.31
C SER A 217 23.27 14.49 25.78
N GLY A 218 22.36 15.43 25.99
CA GLY A 218 22.48 16.83 25.54
C GLY A 218 21.31 17.40 24.72
N SER A 219 20.37 16.59 24.21
CA SER A 219 19.13 17.12 23.59
C SER A 219 18.00 17.18 24.61
N ALA A 220 17.49 18.38 24.89
CA ALA A 220 16.36 18.60 25.82
C ALA A 220 15.00 18.23 25.21
N THR A 221 14.94 17.94 23.90
CA THR A 221 13.68 17.68 23.20
C THR A 221 13.41 16.17 23.14
N PRO A 222 12.22 15.70 23.57
CA PRO A 222 11.87 14.28 23.49
C PRO A 222 11.80 13.84 22.02
N SER A 223 12.29 12.64 21.72
CA SER A 223 12.25 12.08 20.36
C SER A 223 12.05 10.56 20.41
N PHE A 224 11.57 9.97 19.31
CA PHE A 224 11.65 8.52 19.07
C PHE A 224 12.19 8.22 17.68
N VAL A 225 12.69 7.00 17.47
CA VAL A 225 13.13 6.54 16.16
C VAL A 225 12.14 5.54 15.60
N GLY A 226 11.55 5.88 14.45
CA GLY A 226 10.64 5.01 13.71
C GLY A 226 11.41 4.12 12.73
N LYS A 227 10.92 2.90 12.50
CA LYS A 227 11.37 1.95 11.47
C LYS A 227 10.14 1.46 10.70
N PHE A 228 9.65 2.26 9.75
CA PHE A 228 8.40 2.01 9.03
C PHE A 228 8.63 1.75 7.54
N ASN A 229 7.81 0.86 6.96
CA ASN A 229 7.89 0.50 5.55
C ASN A 229 7.24 1.56 4.67
N GLY A 230 7.88 1.88 3.56
CA GLY A 230 7.37 2.86 2.60
C GLY A 230 6.17 2.35 1.82
N ALA A 231 5.56 3.25 1.04
CA ALA A 231 4.45 2.90 0.17
C ALA A 231 4.84 1.83 -0.85
N SER A 232 4.04 0.77 -0.92
CA SER A 232 4.22 -0.31 -1.89
C SER A 232 2.89 -0.99 -2.21
N ALA A 233 2.83 -1.69 -3.33
CA ALA A 233 1.66 -2.48 -3.73
C ALA A 233 1.30 -3.57 -2.70
N ALA A 234 2.24 -4.00 -1.85
CA ALA A 234 1.98 -4.97 -0.78
C ALA A 234 1.05 -4.41 0.33
N GLN A 235 0.85 -3.09 0.36
CA GLN A 235 -0.13 -2.41 1.24
C GLN A 235 -1.52 -2.31 0.60
N SER A 236 -1.73 -2.84 -0.62
CA SER A 236 -3.05 -2.94 -1.23
C SER A 236 -3.91 -3.95 -0.46
N SER A 237 -5.00 -3.46 0.12
CA SER A 237 -5.95 -4.31 0.83
C SER A 237 -6.71 -5.25 -0.12
N LEU A 238 -6.93 -4.83 -1.36
CA LEU A 238 -7.57 -5.64 -2.40
C LEU A 238 -6.78 -6.92 -2.68
N ILE A 239 -5.46 -6.81 -2.88
CA ILE A 239 -4.63 -7.98 -3.20
C ILE A 239 -4.61 -8.97 -2.04
N GLN A 240 -4.46 -8.49 -0.80
CA GLN A 240 -4.46 -9.37 0.37
C GLN A 240 -5.86 -9.94 0.68
N ALA A 241 -6.94 -9.23 0.35
CA ALA A 241 -8.30 -9.76 0.44
C ALA A 241 -8.55 -10.87 -0.58
N LEU A 242 -8.01 -10.76 -1.80
CA LEU A 242 -8.04 -11.83 -2.80
C LEU A 242 -7.29 -13.08 -2.33
N ASP A 243 -6.12 -12.90 -1.70
CA ASP A 243 -5.40 -14.01 -1.08
C ASP A 243 -6.23 -14.69 0.01
N ALA A 244 -6.77 -13.91 0.95
CA ALA A 244 -7.57 -14.41 2.06
C ALA A 244 -8.83 -15.14 1.58
N GLY A 245 -9.61 -14.52 0.70
CA GLY A 245 -10.87 -15.09 0.22
C GLY A 245 -10.71 -16.29 -0.72
N LEU A 246 -9.55 -16.43 -1.38
CA LEU A 246 -9.23 -17.61 -2.21
C LEU A 246 -8.36 -18.63 -1.46
N ASP A 247 -8.19 -18.49 -0.14
CA ASP A 247 -7.41 -19.40 0.70
C ASP A 247 -5.95 -19.59 0.21
N ILE A 248 -5.29 -18.49 -0.16
CA ILE A 248 -3.91 -18.48 -0.67
C ILE A 248 -2.97 -17.94 0.42
N GLU A 249 -2.47 -18.84 1.26
CA GLU A 249 -1.63 -18.49 2.39
C GLU A 249 -0.17 -18.27 1.97
N HIS A 250 0.37 -17.10 2.29
CA HIS A 250 1.79 -16.78 2.08
C HIS A 250 2.50 -16.72 3.43
N GLU A 251 3.52 -17.56 3.63
CA GLU A 251 4.40 -17.45 4.79
C GLU A 251 5.30 -16.20 4.65
N SER A 252 4.80 -15.04 5.07
CA SER A 252 5.49 -13.77 4.87
C SER A 252 5.23 -12.74 5.97
N ALA A 253 6.17 -12.67 6.91
CA ALA A 253 6.21 -11.60 7.92
C ALA A 253 6.20 -10.18 7.31
N PHE A 254 6.63 -10.04 6.05
CA PHE A 254 6.55 -8.76 5.34
C PHE A 254 5.11 -8.39 4.97
N LEU A 255 4.32 -9.33 4.43
CA LEU A 255 2.91 -9.07 4.12
C LEU A 255 2.09 -8.80 5.38
N ASP A 256 2.35 -9.56 6.46
CA ASP A 256 1.74 -9.34 7.77
C ASP A 256 2.03 -7.92 8.29
N ALA A 257 3.28 -7.47 8.16
CA ALA A 257 3.65 -6.10 8.54
C ALA A 257 2.98 -5.03 7.66
N MET A 258 2.61 -5.34 6.41
CA MET A 258 1.91 -4.39 5.55
C MET A 258 0.45 -4.17 5.97
N VAL A 259 -0.21 -5.14 6.61
CA VAL A 259 -1.59 -4.99 7.13
C VAL A 259 -1.68 -3.82 8.11
N ALA A 260 -0.64 -3.61 8.92
CA ALA A 260 -0.56 -2.49 9.86
C ALA A 260 -0.47 -1.10 9.20
N HIS A 261 -0.17 -1.05 7.90
CA HIS A 261 -0.13 0.19 7.11
C HIS A 261 -1.47 0.45 6.39
N MET A 262 -2.43 -0.47 6.48
CA MET A 262 -3.75 -0.34 5.86
C MET A 262 -4.73 0.39 6.79
N PRO A 263 -5.79 1.03 6.25
CA PRO A 263 -6.90 1.50 7.07
C PRO A 263 -7.48 0.37 7.91
N ARG A 264 -7.75 0.62 9.20
CA ARG A 264 -8.27 -0.41 10.14
C ARG A 264 -9.52 -1.15 9.63
N PRO A 265 -10.51 -0.51 8.98
CA PRO A 265 -11.64 -1.23 8.41
C PRO A 265 -11.24 -2.24 7.32
N HIS A 266 -10.20 -1.95 6.54
CA HIS A 266 -9.72 -2.85 5.50
C HIS A 266 -8.98 -4.05 6.09
N ALA A 267 -8.13 -3.83 7.10
CA ALA A 267 -7.47 -4.90 7.83
C ALA A 267 -8.49 -5.86 8.48
N ARG A 268 -9.58 -5.33 9.04
CA ARG A 268 -10.68 -6.15 9.58
C ARG A 268 -11.41 -6.97 8.51
N LEU A 269 -11.56 -6.44 7.30
CA LEU A 269 -12.16 -7.21 6.20
C LEU A 269 -11.27 -8.40 5.82
N ILE A 270 -9.96 -8.18 5.70
CA ILE A 270 -9.00 -9.26 5.40
C ILE A 270 -9.04 -10.33 6.50
N ASP A 271 -9.04 -9.91 7.76
CA ASP A 271 -9.18 -10.81 8.91
C ASP A 271 -10.49 -11.61 8.88
N ALA A 272 -11.61 -10.96 8.55
CA ALA A 272 -12.89 -11.63 8.42
C ALA A 272 -12.93 -12.64 7.26
N LEU A 273 -12.23 -12.36 6.15
CA LEU A 273 -12.11 -13.29 5.03
C LEU A 273 -11.30 -14.54 5.44
N TRP A 274 -10.18 -14.36 6.14
CA TRP A 274 -9.36 -15.48 6.63
C TRP A 274 -10.11 -16.41 7.59
N HIS A 275 -10.99 -15.85 8.41
CA HIS A 275 -11.78 -16.62 9.39
C HIS A 275 -13.18 -16.99 8.89
N GLY A 276 -13.47 -16.69 7.61
CA GLY A 276 -14.75 -16.99 6.98
C GLY A 276 -14.84 -18.44 6.48
N PRO A 277 -16.00 -18.82 5.90
CA PRO A 277 -16.16 -20.08 5.19
C PRO A 277 -15.19 -20.19 4.01
N SER A 278 -14.48 -21.32 3.88
CA SER A 278 -13.50 -21.52 2.81
C SER A 278 -14.16 -21.77 1.45
N LEU A 279 -13.87 -20.90 0.49
CA LEU A 279 -14.26 -21.09 -0.92
C LEU A 279 -13.52 -22.26 -1.53
N ARG A 280 -12.24 -22.47 -1.16
CA ARG A 280 -11.43 -23.60 -1.63
C ARG A 280 -12.03 -24.94 -1.20
N GLU A 281 -12.28 -25.12 0.10
CA GLU A 281 -12.80 -26.37 0.64
C GLU A 281 -14.16 -26.69 0.04
N TYR A 282 -15.06 -25.70 -0.05
CA TYR A 282 -16.36 -25.89 -0.67
C TYR A 282 -16.25 -26.28 -2.14
N ALA A 283 -15.41 -25.59 -2.93
CA ALA A 283 -15.23 -25.89 -4.35
C ALA A 283 -14.74 -27.33 -4.59
N HIS A 284 -13.93 -27.89 -3.68
CA HIS A 284 -13.49 -29.28 -3.75
C HIS A 284 -14.54 -30.29 -3.26
N ALA A 285 -15.41 -29.91 -2.32
CA ALA A 285 -16.35 -30.82 -1.67
C ALA A 285 -17.76 -30.84 -2.27
N CYS A 286 -18.20 -29.77 -2.94
CA CYS A 286 -19.59 -29.60 -3.36
C CYS A 286 -20.06 -30.55 -4.47
N GLY A 287 -19.14 -31.26 -5.13
CA GLY A 287 -19.47 -32.20 -6.21
C GLY A 287 -19.83 -31.55 -7.54
N GLU A 288 -19.75 -30.21 -7.65
CA GLU A 288 -20.05 -29.44 -8.85
C GLU A 288 -18.78 -29.08 -9.63
N PRO A 289 -18.47 -29.72 -10.77
CA PRO A 289 -17.22 -29.49 -11.49
C PRO A 289 -17.03 -28.04 -11.95
N ALA A 290 -18.13 -27.33 -12.26
CA ALA A 290 -18.09 -25.94 -12.69
C ALA A 290 -17.56 -25.00 -11.60
N VAL A 291 -17.92 -25.26 -10.33
CA VAL A 291 -17.45 -24.45 -9.18
C VAL A 291 -15.95 -24.63 -8.99
N LEU A 292 -15.46 -25.87 -9.00
CA LEU A 292 -14.03 -26.16 -8.90
C LEU A 292 -13.23 -25.52 -10.04
N GLN A 293 -13.70 -25.67 -11.28
CA GLN A 293 -13.06 -25.07 -12.44
C GLN A 293 -12.99 -23.55 -12.34
N MET A 294 -14.07 -22.90 -11.89
CA MET A 294 -14.10 -21.44 -11.73
C MET A 294 -13.17 -20.97 -10.61
N TYR A 295 -13.10 -21.69 -9.49
CA TYR A 295 -12.16 -21.40 -8.40
C TYR A 295 -10.70 -21.49 -8.89
N LEU A 296 -10.35 -22.56 -9.61
CA LEU A 296 -9.02 -22.72 -10.19
C LEU A 296 -8.71 -21.63 -11.23
N ALA A 297 -9.71 -21.20 -12.02
CA ALA A 297 -9.54 -20.10 -12.97
C ALA A 297 -9.26 -18.76 -12.27
N CYS A 298 -9.91 -18.47 -11.12
CA CYS A 298 -9.62 -17.28 -10.31
C CYS A 298 -8.16 -17.27 -9.84
N ARG A 299 -7.67 -18.42 -9.35
CA ARG A 299 -6.27 -18.57 -8.90
C ARG A 299 -5.27 -18.37 -10.05
N GLU A 300 -5.52 -18.98 -11.20
CA GLU A 300 -4.63 -18.82 -12.35
C GLU A 300 -4.64 -17.36 -12.87
N ALA A 301 -5.80 -16.72 -12.93
CA ALA A 301 -5.88 -15.29 -13.29
C ALA A 301 -5.08 -14.40 -12.32
N LEU A 302 -5.15 -14.68 -11.01
CA LEU A 302 -4.37 -13.95 -10.02
C LEU A 302 -2.86 -14.22 -10.15
N ALA A 303 -2.47 -15.44 -10.52
CA ALA A 303 -1.08 -15.78 -10.80
C ALA A 303 -0.56 -15.06 -12.07
N LEU A 304 -1.39 -14.92 -13.10
CA LEU A 304 -1.07 -14.16 -14.31
C LEU A 304 -0.92 -12.66 -14.01
N PHE A 305 -1.82 -12.10 -13.20
CA PHE A 305 -1.70 -10.72 -12.69
C PHE A 305 -0.36 -10.50 -11.96
N ARG A 306 0.01 -11.42 -11.06
CA ARG A 306 1.30 -11.38 -10.35
C ARG A 306 2.49 -11.49 -11.30
N ASN A 307 2.37 -12.31 -12.34
CA ASN A 307 3.40 -12.45 -13.35
C ASN A 307 3.60 -11.14 -14.15
N ARG A 308 2.51 -10.43 -14.48
CA ARG A 308 2.59 -9.09 -15.08
C ARG A 308 3.21 -8.07 -14.14
N HIS A 309 2.85 -8.09 -12.86
CA HIS A 309 3.50 -7.24 -11.86
C HIS A 309 5.01 -7.50 -11.77
N ILE A 310 5.45 -8.76 -11.83
CA ILE A 310 6.88 -9.11 -11.91
C ILE A 310 7.54 -8.49 -13.15
N GLN A 311 6.89 -8.53 -14.31
CA GLN A 311 7.42 -7.92 -15.54
C GLN A 311 7.52 -6.39 -15.43
N ILE A 312 6.52 -5.74 -14.85
CA ILE A 312 6.55 -4.30 -14.54
C ILE A 312 7.73 -3.99 -13.63
N VAL A 313 7.86 -4.70 -12.52
CA VAL A 313 8.96 -4.50 -11.56
C VAL A 313 10.34 -4.71 -12.21
N ALA A 314 10.50 -5.74 -13.03
CA ALA A 314 11.74 -5.97 -13.75
C ALA A 314 12.10 -4.78 -14.66
N ARG A 315 11.12 -4.21 -15.36
CA ARG A 315 11.30 -3.06 -16.25
C ARG A 315 11.53 -1.74 -15.51
N TYR A 316 10.78 -1.49 -14.43
CA TYR A 316 10.76 -0.21 -13.71
C TYR A 316 11.81 -0.10 -12.61
N ILE A 317 12.36 -1.24 -12.14
CA ILE A 317 13.35 -1.25 -11.06
C ILE A 317 14.66 -1.87 -11.52
N LEU A 318 14.65 -3.13 -11.95
CA LEU A 318 15.89 -3.87 -12.20
C LEU A 318 16.65 -3.34 -13.42
N GLN A 319 15.94 -3.15 -14.54
CA GLN A 319 16.52 -2.62 -15.77
C GLN A 319 16.93 -1.14 -15.66
N GLN A 320 16.40 -0.41 -14.67
CA GLN A 320 16.74 0.99 -14.43
C GLN A 320 17.91 1.15 -13.46
N SER A 321 18.27 0.09 -12.73
CA SER A 321 19.39 0.18 -11.80
C SER A 321 20.71 0.38 -12.56
N PRO A 322 21.53 1.37 -12.18
CA PRO A 322 22.92 1.38 -12.60
C PRO A 322 23.59 0.07 -12.14
N ALA A 323 24.60 -0.40 -12.87
CA ALA A 323 25.30 -1.67 -12.64
C ALA A 323 26.10 -1.72 -11.31
N ARG A 324 25.42 -1.55 -10.17
CA ARG A 324 25.91 -1.75 -8.81
C ARG A 324 24.97 -2.69 -8.06
N PRO A 325 25.47 -3.68 -7.28
CA PRO A 325 24.68 -4.83 -6.84
C PRO A 325 23.78 -4.56 -5.60
N SER A 326 23.69 -3.32 -5.12
CA SER A 326 23.06 -3.00 -3.82
C SER A 326 21.64 -2.43 -3.90
N SER A 327 21.05 -2.30 -5.10
CA SER A 327 19.77 -1.61 -5.35
C SER A 327 18.55 -2.54 -5.51
N GLU A 328 18.72 -3.85 -5.29
CA GLU A 328 17.70 -4.90 -5.52
C GLU A 328 16.54 -4.91 -4.49
N LYS A 329 16.47 -3.90 -3.61
CA LYS A 329 15.43 -3.79 -2.58
C LYS A 329 14.23 -2.96 -3.03
N GLY A 330 13.01 -3.42 -2.77
CA GLY A 330 11.78 -2.67 -3.08
C GLY A 330 11.63 -1.42 -2.21
N THR A 331 10.64 -0.58 -2.48
CA THR A 331 10.30 0.56 -1.58
C THR A 331 9.90 0.08 -0.18
N GLY A 332 9.45 -1.18 -0.05
CA GLY A 332 9.23 -1.88 1.22
C GLY A 332 10.42 -2.68 1.76
N GLY A 333 11.62 -2.59 1.18
CA GLY A 333 12.85 -3.13 1.80
C GLY A 333 13.20 -4.61 1.57
N THR A 334 12.40 -5.39 0.84
CA THR A 334 12.66 -6.83 0.53
C THR A 334 13.45 -7.04 -0.77
N SER A 335 14.18 -8.17 -0.89
CA SER A 335 14.75 -8.60 -2.19
C SER A 335 13.61 -8.95 -3.14
N ILE A 336 13.43 -8.11 -4.16
CA ILE A 336 12.13 -7.99 -4.83
C ILE A 336 11.77 -9.26 -5.62
N MET A 337 12.71 -9.81 -6.39
CA MET A 337 12.39 -10.89 -7.34
C MET A 337 12.11 -12.24 -6.67
N PRO A 338 12.93 -12.72 -5.71
CA PRO A 338 12.61 -13.96 -5.00
C PRO A 338 11.27 -13.85 -4.28
N PHE A 339 11.01 -12.71 -3.63
CA PHE A 339 9.75 -12.46 -2.95
C PHE A 339 8.56 -12.53 -3.91
N LEU A 340 8.55 -11.74 -4.99
CA LEU A 340 7.42 -11.71 -5.92
C LEU A 340 7.20 -13.04 -6.64
N LYS A 341 8.28 -13.76 -6.99
CA LYS A 341 8.17 -15.10 -7.58
C LYS A 341 7.56 -16.09 -6.58
N GLY A 342 8.01 -16.08 -5.32
CA GLY A 342 7.44 -16.92 -4.27
C GLY A 342 5.93 -16.67 -4.12
N ILE A 343 5.52 -15.40 -4.02
CA ILE A 343 4.10 -15.02 -3.92
C ILE A 343 3.28 -15.51 -5.12
N ARG A 344 3.81 -15.44 -6.34
CA ARG A 344 3.16 -15.98 -7.56
C ARG A 344 3.08 -17.51 -7.54
N ASP A 345 4.16 -18.17 -7.14
CA ASP A 345 4.27 -19.62 -7.20
C ASP A 345 3.31 -20.25 -6.17
N THR A 346 3.20 -19.68 -4.96
CA THR A 346 2.17 -20.03 -3.97
C THR A 346 0.74 -19.86 -4.50
N THR A 347 0.47 -18.83 -5.31
CA THR A 347 -0.86 -18.63 -5.93
C THR A 347 -1.28 -19.80 -6.79
N ARG A 348 -0.35 -20.41 -7.53
CA ARG A 348 -0.61 -21.52 -8.45
C ARG A 348 -0.94 -22.83 -7.72
N GLY A 349 -0.38 -23.00 -6.53
CA GLY A 349 -0.54 -24.21 -5.71
C GLY A 349 0.65 -25.15 -5.85
#